data_AF-A0A1G0PDI9-F1
#
_entry.id   AF-A0A1G0PDI9-F1
#
_cell.length_a   1.000
_cell.length_b   1.000
_cell.length_c   1.000
_cell.angle_alpha   90.00
_cell.angle_beta   90.00
_cell.angle_gamma   90.00
#
_symmetry.space_group_name_H-M   'P 1'
#
loop_
_entity.id
_entity.type
_entity.pdbx_description
1 polymer ?
#
loop_
_entity_poly.entity_id
_entity_poly.type
_entity_poly.pdbx_seq_one_letter_code
_entity_poly.pdbx_strand_id
1 'polypeptide(L)'
;MAVSPINIQSDLVTFSIQSNGKEIDPVFQVSSIVIDKFINKKDSAEITLLAGNSENGFSEITDNEIFIPGTKIDIYLGYNNNNEKIFTGSISKQAVQAKSGNASLLKIICGKKNKPLKKIDTATPPSLQVEYGADIMEIELALNEKYKLSALTKYNGYIVFQGSTLAKENSMLSVKGFGTRFDGNLFISGIEHRISDGNWLTKVKIGVQRELLDEFKSLIKKNKK
;
A
#
# COMPACT_ATOMS: atom_id res chain seq x y z
N MET A 1 -6.04 -7.76 -20.45
CA MET A 1 -7.14 -6.78 -20.26
C MET A 1 -7.09 -6.29 -18.83
N ALA A 2 -7.52 -5.06 -18.56
CA ALA A 2 -7.65 -4.57 -17.19
C ALA A 2 -8.82 -5.28 -16.50
N VAL A 3 -8.68 -5.62 -15.22
CA VAL A 3 -9.71 -6.34 -14.45
C VAL A 3 -10.17 -5.51 -13.25
N SER A 4 -11.38 -5.78 -12.77
CA SER A 4 -11.90 -5.21 -11.52
C SER A 4 -11.09 -5.70 -10.31
N PRO A 5 -10.94 -4.89 -9.24
CA PRO A 5 -10.39 -5.36 -7.97
C PRO A 5 -11.34 -6.31 -7.22
N ILE A 6 -12.64 -6.26 -7.49
CA ILE A 6 -13.62 -7.13 -6.84
C ILE A 6 -13.52 -8.51 -7.46
N ASN A 7 -13.24 -9.50 -6.61
CA ASN A 7 -13.30 -10.89 -6.97
C ASN A 7 -14.55 -11.53 -6.34
N ILE A 8 -15.57 -11.78 -7.16
CA ILE A 8 -16.87 -12.34 -6.74
C ILE A 8 -16.74 -13.77 -6.16
N GLN A 9 -15.59 -14.43 -6.32
CA GLN A 9 -15.32 -15.77 -5.82
C GLN A 9 -14.49 -15.80 -4.52
N SER A 10 -14.05 -14.64 -4.00
CA SER A 10 -13.15 -14.60 -2.86
C SER A 10 -13.48 -13.46 -1.89
N ASP A 11 -14.09 -13.82 -0.78
CA ASP A 11 -14.59 -12.84 0.20
C ASP A 11 -13.74 -12.82 1.49
N LEU A 12 -13.00 -13.90 1.79
CA LEU A 12 -12.19 -13.99 3.00
C LEU A 12 -10.81 -13.38 2.76
N VAL A 13 -10.57 -12.21 3.35
CA VAL A 13 -9.24 -11.57 3.41
C VAL A 13 -8.30 -12.46 4.20
N THR A 14 -7.14 -12.76 3.62
CA THR A 14 -6.08 -13.55 4.26
C THR A 14 -4.75 -12.82 4.15
N PHE A 15 -3.89 -13.06 5.14
CA PHE A 15 -2.53 -12.52 5.15
C PHE A 15 -1.58 -13.50 5.82
N SER A 16 -0.29 -13.34 5.55
CA SER A 16 0.77 -13.96 6.35
C SER A 16 1.95 -13.01 6.52
N ILE A 17 2.65 -13.15 7.64
CA ILE A 17 3.84 -12.37 7.97
C ILE A 17 4.97 -13.36 8.25
N GLN A 18 6.10 -13.16 7.61
CA GLN A 18 7.30 -13.95 7.84
C GLN A 18 8.40 -13.08 8.44
N SER A 19 8.98 -13.55 9.53
CA SER A 19 10.16 -12.98 10.18
C SER A 19 11.38 -13.86 9.90
N ASN A 20 12.40 -13.28 9.25
CA ASN A 20 13.58 -13.99 8.74
C ASN A 20 13.23 -15.27 7.93
N GLY A 21 12.11 -15.23 7.21
CA GLY A 21 11.63 -16.34 6.38
C GLY A 21 10.78 -17.39 7.11
N LYS A 22 10.64 -17.31 8.43
CA LYS A 22 9.74 -18.16 9.21
C LYS A 22 8.42 -17.43 9.45
N GLU A 23 7.30 -18.11 9.22
CA GLU A 23 5.98 -17.57 9.54
C GLU A 23 5.84 -17.30 11.04
N ILE A 24 5.24 -16.16 11.38
CA ILE A 24 5.00 -15.80 12.79
C ILE A 24 3.91 -16.70 13.38
N ASP A 25 4.01 -16.97 14.68
CA ASP A 25 3.02 -17.78 15.37
C ASP A 25 1.66 -17.03 15.44
N PRO A 26 0.53 -17.68 15.13
CA PRO A 26 -0.81 -17.07 15.23
C PRO A 26 -1.17 -16.54 16.63
N VAL A 27 -0.45 -16.94 17.69
CA VAL A 27 -0.57 -16.35 19.04
C VAL A 27 -0.36 -14.84 19.03
N PHE A 28 0.45 -14.32 18.09
CA PHE A 28 0.58 -12.88 17.88
C PHE A 28 -0.66 -12.35 17.15
N GLN A 29 -1.58 -11.78 17.93
CA GLN A 29 -2.83 -11.23 17.42
C GLN A 29 -2.59 -9.95 16.62
N VAL A 30 -2.48 -10.07 15.30
CA VAL A 30 -2.37 -8.93 14.38
C VAL A 30 -3.72 -8.22 14.28
N SER A 31 -3.77 -6.99 14.79
CA SER A 31 -4.96 -6.13 14.71
C SER A 31 -5.03 -5.35 13.40
N SER A 32 -3.88 -4.89 12.89
CA SER A 32 -3.84 -4.20 11.60
C SER A 32 -2.50 -4.29 10.88
N ILE A 33 -2.55 -4.17 9.56
CA ILE A 33 -1.39 -4.05 8.68
C ILE A 33 -1.61 -2.85 7.78
N VAL A 34 -0.68 -1.92 7.75
CA VAL A 34 -0.66 -0.78 6.82
C VAL A 34 0.61 -0.85 5.99
N ILE A 35 0.49 -0.84 4.67
CA ILE A 35 1.63 -0.87 3.75
C ILE A 35 1.57 0.32 2.82
N ASP A 36 2.62 1.13 2.85
CA ASP A 36 2.79 2.34 2.07
C ASP A 36 3.88 2.16 1.02
N LYS A 37 3.54 2.44 -0.24
CA LYS A 37 4.48 2.45 -1.37
C LYS A 37 4.27 3.71 -2.18
N PHE A 38 5.33 4.49 -2.36
CA PHE A 38 5.28 5.71 -3.17
C PHE A 38 6.42 5.72 -4.17
N ILE A 39 6.25 6.33 -5.33
CA ILE A 39 7.34 6.41 -6.33
C ILE A 39 8.58 7.16 -5.84
N ASN A 40 8.41 8.07 -4.88
CA ASN A 40 9.43 9.01 -4.40
C ASN A 40 9.76 8.90 -2.90
N LYS A 41 9.17 7.94 -2.19
CA LYS A 41 9.49 7.67 -0.77
C LYS A 41 9.87 6.21 -0.63
N LYS A 42 10.68 5.88 0.38
CA LYS A 42 10.93 4.48 0.74
C LYS A 42 9.61 3.78 1.07
N ASP A 43 9.50 2.52 0.69
CA ASP A 43 8.34 1.71 1.11
C ASP A 43 8.42 1.49 2.62
N SER A 44 7.25 1.51 3.27
CA SER A 44 7.11 1.23 4.70
C SER A 44 5.94 0.30 4.96
N ALA A 45 6.00 -0.40 6.08
CA ALA A 45 4.88 -1.14 6.61
C ALA A 45 4.78 -0.92 8.12
N GLU A 46 3.57 -0.83 8.63
CA GLU A 46 3.24 -0.84 10.05
C GLU A 46 2.39 -2.07 10.34
N ILE A 47 2.85 -2.91 11.25
CA ILE A 47 2.09 -4.04 11.79
C ILE A 47 1.70 -3.68 13.22
N THR A 48 0.41 -3.71 13.53
CA THR A 48 -0.09 -3.49 14.89
C THR A 48 -0.54 -4.81 15.49
N LEU A 49 0.06 -5.19 16.61
CA LEU A 49 -0.27 -6.37 17.39
C LEU A 49 -1.04 -5.95 18.64
N LEU A 50 -2.06 -6.73 19.02
CA LEU A 50 -2.62 -6.67 20.37
C LEU A 50 -1.57 -7.25 21.34
N ALA A 51 -1.36 -6.55 22.45
CA ALA A 51 -0.35 -6.88 23.45
C ALA A 51 -0.91 -6.59 24.84
N GLY A 52 -0.24 -7.04 25.91
CA GLY A 52 -0.54 -6.58 27.26
C GLY A 52 -1.84 -7.09 27.88
N ASN A 53 -2.54 -8.03 27.22
CA ASN A 53 -3.78 -8.62 27.71
C ASN A 53 -3.58 -9.95 28.45
N SER A 54 -2.36 -10.48 28.47
CA SER A 54 -1.98 -11.72 29.16
C SER A 54 -1.38 -11.47 30.54
N GLU A 55 -1.23 -12.53 31.33
CA GLU A 55 -0.58 -12.47 32.66
C GLU A 55 0.87 -11.95 32.58
N ASN A 56 1.54 -12.16 31.44
CA ASN A 56 2.91 -11.70 31.19
C ASN A 56 2.98 -10.27 30.61
N GLY A 57 1.85 -9.63 30.34
CA GLY A 57 1.83 -8.27 29.79
C GLY A 57 2.45 -8.18 28.39
N PHE A 58 3.47 -7.36 28.21
CA PHE A 58 4.10 -7.11 26.90
C PHE A 58 5.25 -8.08 26.58
N SER A 59 5.82 -8.76 27.58
CA SER A 59 7.06 -9.55 27.43
C SER A 59 6.92 -10.71 26.45
N GLU A 60 5.73 -11.29 26.32
CA GLU A 60 5.44 -12.35 25.33
C GLU A 60 5.78 -11.95 23.90
N ILE A 61 5.68 -10.65 23.58
CA ILE A 61 5.95 -10.12 22.24
C ILE A 61 7.25 -9.34 22.20
N THR A 62 7.57 -8.56 23.25
CA THR A 62 8.76 -7.68 23.24
C THR A 62 10.07 -8.40 23.48
N ASP A 63 10.06 -9.54 24.19
CA ASP A 63 11.28 -10.25 24.56
C ASP A 63 11.62 -11.34 23.51
N ASN A 64 10.76 -11.47 22.49
CA ASN A 64 10.94 -12.42 21.41
C ASN A 64 11.82 -11.86 20.28
N GLU A 65 12.75 -12.67 19.78
CA GLU A 65 13.65 -12.32 18.66
C GLU A 65 12.92 -12.07 17.33
N ILE A 66 11.65 -12.48 17.20
CA ILE A 66 10.84 -12.35 15.98
C ILE A 66 10.68 -10.90 15.53
N PHE A 67 10.62 -9.94 16.46
CA PHE A 67 10.36 -8.53 16.14
C PHE A 67 11.50 -7.56 16.48
N ILE A 68 12.71 -8.05 16.69
CA ILE A 68 13.85 -7.16 17.00
C ILE A 68 14.21 -6.25 15.81
N PRO A 69 14.66 -5.01 16.06
CA PRO A 69 15.15 -4.13 15.01
C PRO A 69 16.23 -4.78 14.13
N GLY A 70 16.15 -4.55 12.82
CA GLY A 70 17.03 -5.16 11.83
C GLY A 70 16.51 -6.47 11.23
N THR A 71 15.59 -7.17 11.91
CA THR A 71 14.98 -8.40 11.41
C THR A 71 14.22 -8.16 10.11
N LYS A 72 14.38 -9.08 9.16
CA LYS A 72 13.71 -9.01 7.86
C LYS A 72 12.25 -9.45 8.02
N ILE A 73 11.33 -8.64 7.51
CA ILE A 73 9.89 -8.91 7.46
C ILE A 73 9.42 -8.98 6.01
N ASP A 74 8.75 -10.07 5.67
CA ASP A 74 7.98 -10.22 4.43
C ASP A 74 6.48 -10.27 4.79
N ILE A 75 5.65 -9.52 4.06
CA ILE A 75 4.19 -9.48 4.25
C ILE A 75 3.50 -9.91 2.97
N TYR A 76 2.57 -10.84 3.11
CA TYR A 76 1.77 -11.40 2.04
C TYR A 76 0.31 -11.11 2.29
N LEU A 77 -0.38 -10.55 1.30
CA LEU A 77 -1.82 -10.28 1.36
C LEU A 77 -2.53 -11.00 0.21
N GLY A 78 -3.78 -11.38 0.44
CA GLY A 78 -4.60 -12.02 -0.57
C GLY A 78 -5.98 -12.37 -0.04
N TYR A 79 -6.59 -13.35 -0.70
CA TYR A 79 -7.88 -13.90 -0.33
C TYR A 79 -7.87 -15.41 -0.39
N ASN A 80 -8.69 -16.06 0.44
CA ASN A 80 -8.87 -17.52 0.45
C ASN A 80 -7.52 -18.28 0.54
N ASN A 81 -6.57 -17.78 1.35
CA ASN A 81 -5.21 -18.31 1.51
C ASN A 81 -4.31 -18.26 0.27
N ASN A 82 -4.77 -17.64 -0.82
CA ASN A 82 -3.93 -17.33 -1.97
C ASN A 82 -3.32 -15.94 -1.79
N ASN A 83 -2.19 -15.88 -1.07
CA ASN A 83 -1.53 -14.62 -0.71
C ASN A 83 -0.31 -14.37 -1.61
N GLU A 84 -0.16 -13.13 -2.09
CA GLU A 84 1.05 -12.68 -2.79
C GLU A 84 1.92 -11.83 -1.88
N LYS A 85 3.24 -11.95 -2.03
CA LYS A 85 4.19 -11.09 -1.31
C LYS A 85 4.08 -9.67 -1.82
N ILE A 86 3.59 -8.76 -0.99
CA ILE A 86 3.47 -7.35 -1.38
C ILE A 86 4.50 -6.46 -0.69
N PHE A 87 5.10 -6.87 0.42
CA PHE A 87 6.13 -6.08 1.11
C PHE A 87 7.30 -6.95 1.57
N THR A 88 8.49 -6.36 1.54
CA THR A 88 9.73 -6.91 2.12
C THR A 88 10.52 -5.75 2.70
N GLY A 89 11.02 -5.86 3.92
CA GLY A 89 11.75 -4.78 4.58
C GLY A 89 12.42 -5.26 5.85
N SER A 90 13.00 -4.33 6.61
CA SER A 90 13.54 -4.63 7.93
C SER A 90 12.86 -3.79 9.00
N ILE A 91 12.71 -4.35 10.20
CA ILE A 91 12.18 -3.62 11.35
C ILE A 91 13.11 -2.46 11.65
N SER A 92 12.55 -1.26 11.70
CA SER A 92 13.29 -0.02 11.91
C SER A 92 12.94 0.67 13.22
N LYS A 93 11.73 0.40 13.74
CA LYS A 93 11.24 0.94 15.00
C LYS A 93 10.16 0.02 15.57
N GLN A 94 10.10 -0.05 16.88
CA GLN A 94 8.98 -0.59 17.62
C GLN A 94 8.40 0.49 18.53
N ALA A 95 7.10 0.46 18.79
CA ALA A 95 6.45 1.39 19.70
C ALA A 95 5.35 0.70 20.50
N VAL A 96 5.41 0.82 21.82
CA VAL A 96 4.35 0.38 22.73
C VAL A 96 3.34 1.51 22.88
N GLN A 97 2.05 1.16 22.81
CA GLN A 97 0.95 2.06 23.07
C GLN A 97 -0.01 1.39 24.06
N ALA A 98 -0.10 1.93 25.27
CA ALA A 98 -1.04 1.48 26.29
C ALA A 98 -1.87 2.68 26.75
N LYS A 99 -3.19 2.49 26.87
CA LYS A 99 -4.11 3.49 27.44
C LYS A 99 -5.17 2.78 28.25
N SER A 100 -5.40 3.23 29.49
CA SER A 100 -6.45 2.68 30.35
C SER A 100 -7.80 2.69 29.63
N GLY A 101 -8.52 1.57 29.67
CA GLY A 101 -9.81 1.36 29.01
C GLY A 101 -9.74 0.97 27.52
N ASN A 102 -8.55 0.90 26.92
CA ASN A 102 -8.34 0.47 25.54
C ASN A 102 -7.39 -0.74 25.48
N ALA A 103 -7.40 -1.46 24.35
CA ALA A 103 -6.42 -2.50 24.10
C ALA A 103 -4.99 -1.92 24.09
N SER A 104 -4.08 -2.66 24.71
CA SER A 104 -2.65 -2.40 24.65
C SER A 104 -2.10 -2.90 23.31
N LEU A 105 -1.24 -2.10 22.66
CA LEU A 105 -0.77 -2.33 21.30
C LEU A 105 0.74 -2.30 21.22
N LEU A 106 1.31 -3.18 20.39
CA LEU A 106 2.69 -3.08 19.92
C LEU A 106 2.68 -2.77 18.41
N LYS A 107 3.32 -1.67 18.04
CA LYS A 107 3.50 -1.26 16.64
C LYS A 107 4.90 -1.61 16.17
N ILE A 108 4.99 -2.36 15.08
CA ILE A 108 6.22 -2.73 14.41
C ILE A 108 6.30 -1.95 13.09
N ILE A 109 7.27 -1.03 13.00
CA ILE A 109 7.47 -0.20 11.82
C ILE A 109 8.64 -0.76 11.02
N CYS A 110 8.34 -1.25 9.83
CA CYS A 110 9.27 -1.76 8.86
C CYS A 110 9.56 -0.72 7.77
N GLY A 111 10.79 -0.69 7.28
CA GLY A 111 11.18 0.17 6.17
C GLY A 111 12.14 -0.53 5.22
N LYS A 112 12.15 -0.07 3.97
CA LYS A 112 13.22 -0.41 3.02
C LYS A 112 14.36 0.61 3.09
N LYS A 113 15.52 0.21 2.58
CA LYS A 113 16.56 1.16 2.15
C LYS A 113 15.99 2.10 1.09
N ASN A 114 16.57 3.29 0.96
CA ASN A 114 16.14 4.26 -0.04
C ASN A 114 16.12 3.63 -1.43
N LYS A 115 14.98 3.72 -2.11
CA LYS A 115 14.87 3.33 -3.52
C LYS A 115 15.14 4.55 -4.40
N PRO A 116 15.99 4.44 -5.44
CA PRO A 116 16.13 5.52 -6.40
C PRO A 116 14.80 5.75 -7.11
N LEU A 117 14.55 6.99 -7.55
CA LEU A 117 13.41 7.31 -8.38
C LEU A 117 13.43 6.41 -9.62
N LYS A 118 12.37 5.62 -9.81
CA LYS A 118 12.21 4.79 -11.01
C LYS A 118 11.88 5.68 -12.20
N LYS A 119 12.29 5.27 -13.41
CA LYS A 119 11.78 5.88 -14.63
C LYS A 119 10.26 5.72 -14.65
N ILE A 120 9.56 6.81 -14.94
CA ILE A 120 8.11 6.78 -15.02
C ILE A 120 7.67 5.86 -16.16
N ASP A 121 6.73 4.96 -15.85
CA ASP A 121 6.08 4.12 -16.84
C ASP A 121 4.61 4.54 -17.01
N THR A 122 4.32 5.15 -18.16
CA THR A 122 2.95 5.41 -18.63
C THR A 122 2.63 4.67 -19.93
N ALA A 123 3.55 3.84 -20.42
CA ALA A 123 3.40 3.13 -21.68
C ALA A 123 2.72 1.77 -21.49
N THR A 124 2.96 1.14 -20.34
CA THR A 124 2.30 -0.12 -19.98
C THR A 124 0.79 0.11 -19.78
N PRO A 125 -0.09 -0.60 -20.51
CA PRO A 125 -1.52 -0.51 -20.32
C PRO A 125 -1.93 -0.92 -18.89
N PRO A 126 -3.03 -0.36 -18.35
CA PRO A 126 -3.48 -0.71 -17.01
C PRO A 126 -3.89 -2.19 -16.92
N SER A 127 -3.44 -2.86 -15.85
CA SER A 127 -3.91 -4.19 -15.47
C SER A 127 -5.13 -4.15 -14.55
N LEU A 128 -5.41 -2.99 -13.95
CA LEU A 128 -6.51 -2.75 -13.02
C LEU A 128 -7.47 -1.72 -13.62
N GLN A 129 -8.76 -1.98 -13.52
CA GLN A 129 -9.84 -1.05 -13.86
C GLN A 129 -10.76 -0.90 -12.65
N VAL A 130 -11.21 0.31 -12.38
CA VAL A 130 -12.23 0.60 -11.36
C VAL A 130 -13.36 1.42 -11.96
N GLU A 131 -14.59 1.07 -11.61
CA GLU A 131 -15.80 1.68 -12.13
C GLU A 131 -16.69 2.24 -11.00
N TYR A 132 -17.21 3.45 -11.21
CA TYR A 132 -18.14 4.08 -10.27
C TYR A 132 -19.43 3.26 -10.14
N GLY A 133 -19.87 3.03 -8.90
CA GLY A 133 -21.04 2.21 -8.60
C GLY A 133 -20.79 0.69 -8.62
N ALA A 134 -19.57 0.24 -8.98
CA ALA A 134 -19.16 -1.15 -8.90
C ALA A 134 -17.98 -1.33 -7.93
N ASP A 135 -16.82 -0.75 -8.26
CA ASP A 135 -15.55 -1.04 -7.58
C ASP A 135 -15.16 0.02 -6.56
N ILE A 136 -15.59 1.26 -6.79
CA ILE A 136 -15.09 2.44 -6.09
C ILE A 136 -15.91 2.68 -4.82
N MET A 137 -15.22 2.70 -3.68
CA MET A 137 -15.79 2.99 -2.37
C MET A 137 -15.67 4.47 -2.00
N GLU A 138 -14.55 5.08 -2.34
CA GLU A 138 -14.29 6.50 -2.11
C GLU A 138 -13.40 7.04 -3.24
N ILE A 139 -13.65 8.26 -3.69
CA ILE A 139 -12.84 8.90 -4.70
C ILE A 139 -12.85 10.42 -4.51
N GLU A 140 -11.67 11.01 -4.64
CA GLU A 140 -11.52 12.45 -4.76
C GLU A 140 -10.55 12.68 -5.92
N LEU A 141 -11.00 13.36 -6.97
CA LEU A 141 -10.17 13.68 -8.14
C LEU A 141 -10.36 15.13 -8.54
N ALA A 142 -9.28 15.90 -8.47
CA ALA A 142 -9.22 17.26 -8.98
C ALA A 142 -8.53 17.28 -10.35
N LEU A 143 -9.16 17.95 -11.32
CA LEU A 143 -8.56 18.24 -12.62
C LEU A 143 -7.86 19.60 -12.57
N ASN A 144 -6.61 19.65 -13.03
CA ASN A 144 -5.85 20.89 -13.07
C ASN A 144 -5.81 21.47 -14.50
N GLU A 145 -6.59 22.51 -14.78
CA GLU A 145 -6.71 23.14 -16.11
C GLU A 145 -5.40 23.71 -16.65
N LYS A 146 -4.51 24.17 -15.77
CA LYS A 146 -3.23 24.80 -16.15
C LYS A 146 -2.23 23.82 -16.80
N TYR A 147 -2.44 22.51 -16.65
CA TYR A 147 -1.46 21.49 -17.02
C TYR A 147 -2.01 20.48 -18.04
N LYS A 148 -2.12 20.92 -19.30
CA LYS A 148 -2.35 20.04 -20.47
C LYS A 148 -1.19 19.08 -20.78
N LEU A 149 -0.16 19.00 -19.93
CA LEU A 149 1.17 18.53 -20.35
C LEU A 149 1.46 17.03 -20.19
N SER A 150 0.75 16.26 -19.34
CA SER A 150 0.92 14.79 -19.26
C SER A 150 -0.15 14.10 -18.38
N ALA A 151 -0.34 12.79 -18.57
CA ALA A 151 -1.18 11.93 -17.71
C ALA A 151 -0.76 11.94 -16.22
N LEU A 152 0.44 12.45 -15.91
CA LEU A 152 1.02 12.49 -14.57
C LEU A 152 0.53 13.65 -13.70
N THR A 153 0.09 14.75 -14.30
CA THR A 153 -0.24 15.99 -13.56
C THR A 153 -1.64 16.51 -13.84
N LYS A 154 -2.32 15.94 -14.84
CA LYS A 154 -3.68 16.34 -15.23
C LYS A 154 -4.66 16.17 -14.06
N TYR A 155 -4.48 15.09 -13.30
CA TYR A 155 -5.30 14.76 -12.14
C TYR A 155 -4.44 14.66 -10.89
N ASN A 156 -5.01 15.07 -9.75
CA ASN A 156 -4.49 14.79 -8.42
C ASN A 156 -5.64 14.28 -7.55
N GLY A 157 -5.37 13.33 -6.68
CA GLY A 157 -6.32 12.86 -5.70
C GLY A 157 -6.06 11.41 -5.30
N TYR A 158 -7.13 10.67 -5.04
CA TYR A 158 -7.05 9.27 -4.67
C TYR A 158 -8.33 8.50 -4.99
N ILE A 159 -8.20 7.18 -5.01
CA ILE A 159 -9.32 6.24 -5.18
C ILE A 159 -9.15 5.13 -4.13
N VAL A 160 -10.23 4.78 -3.44
CA VAL A 160 -10.30 3.65 -2.51
C VAL A 160 -11.25 2.61 -3.06
N PHE A 161 -10.82 1.35 -3.02
CA PHE A 161 -11.57 0.19 -3.48
C PHE A 161 -11.16 -1.05 -2.65
N GLN A 162 -11.86 -2.16 -2.87
CA GLN A 162 -11.56 -3.45 -2.25
C GLN A 162 -10.10 -3.86 -2.48
N GLY A 163 -9.46 -4.45 -1.47
CA GLY A 163 -8.07 -4.85 -1.48
C GLY A 163 -7.63 -5.61 -2.75
N SER A 164 -6.54 -5.21 -3.41
CA SER A 164 -6.03 -5.94 -4.57
C SER A 164 -4.51 -5.80 -4.72
N THR A 165 -3.81 -6.91 -4.99
CA THR A 165 -2.36 -6.92 -5.28
C THR A 165 -2.02 -6.43 -6.69
N LEU A 166 -3.04 -6.24 -7.54
CA LEU A 166 -2.88 -5.71 -8.90
C LEU A 166 -2.53 -4.23 -8.93
N ALA A 167 -2.85 -3.48 -7.86
CA ALA A 167 -2.44 -2.10 -7.73
C ALA A 167 -0.92 -2.02 -7.49
N LYS A 168 -0.19 -1.32 -8.37
CA LYS A 168 1.26 -1.12 -8.26
C LYS A 168 1.62 0.36 -8.39
N GLU A 169 2.63 0.83 -7.63
CA GLU A 169 3.11 2.20 -7.82
C GLU A 169 3.86 2.30 -9.14
N ASN A 170 3.88 3.49 -9.75
CA ASN A 170 4.48 3.69 -11.08
C ASN A 170 3.79 2.88 -12.19
N SER A 171 2.47 2.75 -12.13
CA SER A 171 1.65 2.11 -13.17
C SER A 171 0.41 2.94 -13.48
N MET A 172 -0.34 2.52 -14.51
CA MET A 172 -1.62 3.12 -14.87
C MET A 172 -2.80 2.33 -14.27
N LEU A 173 -3.88 3.03 -13.95
CA LEU A 173 -5.20 2.52 -13.54
C LEU A 173 -6.26 3.05 -14.49
N SER A 174 -7.13 2.19 -15.02
CA SER A 174 -8.29 2.64 -15.80
C SER A 174 -9.43 3.01 -14.85
N VAL A 175 -10.04 4.17 -15.05
CA VAL A 175 -11.22 4.62 -14.31
C VAL A 175 -12.38 4.82 -15.28
N LYS A 176 -13.58 4.40 -14.86
CA LYS A 176 -14.83 4.53 -15.63
C LYS A 176 -16.00 5.00 -14.75
N GLY A 177 -17.04 5.53 -15.39
CA GLY A 177 -18.31 5.88 -14.75
C GLY A 177 -18.42 7.34 -14.28
N PHE A 178 -17.46 8.20 -14.65
CA PHE A 178 -17.47 9.64 -14.38
C PHE A 178 -17.56 10.49 -15.65
N GLY A 179 -17.77 9.85 -16.81
CA GLY A 179 -17.92 10.49 -18.11
C GLY A 179 -16.60 10.91 -18.74
N THR A 180 -16.67 11.43 -19.97
CA THR A 180 -15.52 11.67 -20.86
C THR A 180 -14.41 12.56 -20.28
N ARG A 181 -14.72 13.37 -19.26
CA ARG A 181 -13.75 14.27 -18.61
C ARG A 181 -12.87 13.58 -17.58
N PHE A 182 -13.37 12.56 -16.88
CA PHE A 182 -12.68 11.90 -15.77
C PHE A 182 -12.39 10.42 -16.04
N ASP A 183 -13.11 9.81 -16.98
CA ASP A 183 -12.82 8.47 -17.45
C ASP A 183 -11.48 8.41 -18.20
N GLY A 184 -10.80 7.27 -18.08
CA GLY A 184 -9.55 6.98 -18.76
C GLY A 184 -8.44 6.51 -17.82
N ASN A 185 -7.21 6.56 -18.32
CA ASN A 185 -6.06 6.02 -17.61
C ASN A 185 -5.43 7.09 -16.71
N LEU A 186 -5.36 6.79 -15.42
CA LEU A 186 -4.76 7.62 -14.38
C LEU A 186 -3.46 6.99 -13.88
N PHE A 187 -2.45 7.82 -13.60
CA PHE A 187 -1.17 7.35 -13.10
C PHE A 187 -1.18 7.18 -11.58
N ILE A 188 -0.77 6.01 -11.09
CA ILE A 188 -0.63 5.70 -9.66
C ILE A 188 0.76 6.12 -9.18
N SER A 189 0.82 7.15 -8.34
CA SER A 189 2.05 7.63 -7.72
C SER A 189 2.33 7.01 -6.35
N GLY A 190 1.32 6.42 -5.73
CA GLY A 190 1.47 5.71 -4.47
C GLY A 190 0.27 4.86 -4.12
N ILE A 191 0.48 3.96 -3.16
CA ILE A 191 -0.48 2.95 -2.72
C ILE A 191 -0.36 2.82 -1.22
N GLU A 192 -1.52 2.83 -0.56
CA GLU A 192 -1.69 2.40 0.82
C GLU A 192 -2.61 1.18 0.81
N HIS A 193 -2.12 0.04 1.28
CA HIS A 193 -2.96 -1.10 1.63
C HIS A 193 -3.21 -1.05 3.14
N ARG A 194 -4.46 -1.23 3.56
CA ARG A 194 -4.85 -1.31 4.96
C ARG A 194 -5.67 -2.56 5.19
N ILE A 195 -5.19 -3.41 6.10
CA ILE A 195 -5.97 -4.50 6.67
C ILE A 195 -6.31 -4.18 8.12
N SER A 196 -7.58 -4.28 8.45
CA SER A 196 -8.11 -4.15 9.81
C SER A 196 -9.51 -4.73 9.86
N ASP A 197 -9.89 -5.32 10.99
CA ASP A 197 -11.25 -5.82 11.25
C ASP A 197 -11.77 -6.78 10.15
N GLY A 198 -10.88 -7.65 9.65
CA GLY A 198 -11.19 -8.62 8.59
C GLY A 198 -11.34 -8.03 7.19
N ASN A 199 -11.19 -6.71 7.03
CA ASN A 199 -11.32 -6.02 5.75
C ASN A 199 -9.95 -5.66 5.19
N TRP A 200 -9.85 -5.61 3.86
CA TRP A 200 -8.69 -5.09 3.15
C TRP A 200 -9.13 -3.99 2.20
N LEU A 201 -8.59 -2.78 2.41
CA LEU A 201 -8.78 -1.64 1.52
C LEU A 201 -7.47 -1.30 0.81
N THR A 202 -7.59 -0.91 -0.45
CA THR A 202 -6.48 -0.32 -1.21
C THR A 202 -6.83 1.11 -1.59
N LYS A 203 -5.99 2.04 -1.16
CA LYS A 203 -6.05 3.46 -1.52
C LYS A 203 -4.90 3.76 -2.47
N VAL A 204 -5.23 4.10 -3.72
CA VAL A 204 -4.24 4.57 -4.70
C VAL A 204 -4.20 6.09 -4.72
N LYS A 205 -3.00 6.65 -4.75
CA LYS A 205 -2.75 8.08 -4.95
C LYS A 205 -2.57 8.34 -6.43
N ILE A 206 -3.29 9.33 -6.95
CA ILE A 206 -3.32 9.66 -8.37
C ILE A 206 -2.49 10.92 -8.63
N GLY A 207 -1.68 10.85 -9.68
CA GLY A 207 -0.87 11.96 -10.16
C GLY A 207 0.35 12.25 -9.30
N VAL A 208 1.23 13.11 -9.81
CA VAL A 208 2.53 13.45 -9.22
C VAL A 208 2.51 14.91 -8.77
N GLN A 209 3.02 15.18 -7.56
CA GLN A 209 3.23 16.55 -7.09
C GLN A 209 4.24 17.29 -7.98
N ARG A 210 4.04 18.59 -8.17
CA ARG A 210 4.81 19.37 -9.15
C ARG A 210 6.30 19.39 -8.86
N GLU A 211 6.67 19.44 -7.59
CA GLU A 211 8.05 19.50 -7.11
C GLU A 211 8.86 18.29 -7.57
N LEU A 212 8.21 17.12 -7.66
CA LEU A 212 8.82 15.88 -8.14
C LEU A 212 8.89 15.82 -9.67
N LEU A 213 8.02 16.56 -10.37
CA LEU A 213 7.98 16.56 -11.83
C LEU A 213 9.28 17.08 -12.44
N ASP A 214 9.90 18.08 -11.82
CA ASP A 214 11.14 18.66 -12.30
C ASP A 214 12.33 17.71 -12.08
N GLU A 215 12.35 16.98 -10.96
CA GLU A 215 13.28 15.87 -10.73
C GLU A 215 13.11 14.78 -11.79
N PHE A 216 11.88 14.38 -12.10
CA PHE A 216 11.59 13.38 -13.15
C PHE A 216 12.00 13.84 -14.55
N LYS A 217 11.75 15.12 -14.91
CA LYS A 217 12.20 15.68 -16.19
C LYS A 217 13.72 15.70 -16.32
N SER A 218 14.43 15.93 -15.22
CA SER A 218 15.90 15.90 -15.20
C SER A 218 16.45 14.50 -15.47
N LEU A 219 15.81 13.45 -14.93
CA LEU A 219 16.17 12.05 -15.16
C LEU A 219 15.94 11.62 -16.62
N ILE A 220 14.88 12.11 -17.26
CA ILE A 220 14.60 11.84 -18.68
C ILE A 220 15.64 12.49 -19.60
N LYS A 221 16.15 13.68 -19.25
CA LYS A 221 17.16 14.39 -20.06
C LYS A 221 18.57 13.81 -19.92
N LYS A 222 18.96 13.31 -18.75
CA LYS A 222 20.30 12.73 -18.51
C LYS A 222 20.58 11.47 -19.33
N ASN A 223 19.55 10.69 -19.67
CA ASN A 223 19.69 9.45 -20.45
C ASN A 223 19.62 9.63 -21.97
N LYS A 224 19.57 10.88 -22.46
CA LYS A 224 19.61 11.22 -23.90
C LYS A 224 20.97 11.78 -24.34
N LYS A 225 21.94 11.84 -23.44
CA LYS A 225 23.35 12.08 -23.73
C LYS A 225 24.11 10.78 -23.50
#